data_AF-A0A521UPL1-F1
#
_entry.id   AF-A0A521UPL1-F1
#
_cell.length_a   1.000
_cell.length_b   1.000
_cell.length_c   1.000
_cell.angle_alpha   90.00
_cell.angle_beta   90.00
_cell.angle_gamma   90.00
#
_symmetry.space_group_name_H-M   'P 1'
#
loop_
_entity.id
_entity.type
_entity.pdbx_description
1 polymer ?
#
loop_
_entity_poly.entity_id
_entity_poly.type
_entity_poly.pdbx_seq_one_letter_code
_entity_poly.pdbx_strand_id
1 'polypeptide(L)'
;GFWLSSSQSAGDRRNRYDARYLSPITAGVREYVVGDSFNRIHWPTTAHAGRLMVKEFEHYPATDVWLVLDMEERVQAGSGLESTEEYAATITASLAVKLLDQGYAVGFAAFGAAQEVLPPDRGTRHLTHILEALATLESYGTTPLETVIGLHSNRFTKQTTLIAISPAPFSEWTPILGRLNQRGVRSMAIAMRADSFDDALAVPQDNGGTWVPTYVVRQGDDIATVLRTEGV
;
A
#
# COMPACT_ATOMS: atom_id res chain seq x y z
N GLY A 1 -28.63 -15.69 -53.83
CA GLY A 1 -28.11 -14.35 -53.51
C GLY A 1 -28.02 -14.25 -52.01
N PHE A 2 -26.78 -14.23 -51.49
CA PHE A 2 -26.45 -14.16 -50.07
C PHE A 2 -26.73 -12.75 -49.54
N TRP A 3 -27.45 -12.65 -48.42
CA TRP A 3 -27.69 -11.38 -47.72
C TRP A 3 -26.53 -11.02 -46.80
N LEU A 4 -26.26 -9.73 -46.70
CA LEU A 4 -25.06 -9.09 -46.15
C LEU A 4 -24.87 -9.27 -44.64
N SER A 5 -23.59 -9.44 -44.29
CA SER A 5 -23.00 -9.29 -42.96
C SER A 5 -23.28 -7.90 -42.39
N SER A 6 -23.87 -7.85 -41.18
CA SER A 6 -23.90 -6.65 -40.35
C SER A 6 -22.61 -6.61 -39.52
N SER A 7 -21.63 -5.86 -40.02
CA SER A 7 -20.51 -5.39 -39.21
C SER A 7 -21.02 -4.28 -38.29
N GLN A 8 -21.10 -4.57 -36.98
CA GLN A 8 -21.16 -3.50 -35.98
C GLN A 8 -19.76 -3.23 -35.46
N SER A 9 -19.38 -1.98 -35.62
CA SER A 9 -18.13 -1.34 -35.24
C SER A 9 -17.96 -1.38 -33.73
N ALA A 10 -17.18 -2.34 -33.22
CA ALA A 10 -16.66 -2.27 -31.87
C ALA A 10 -15.52 -1.24 -31.89
N GLY A 11 -15.84 -0.02 -31.44
CA GLY A 11 -14.91 1.07 -31.30
C GLY A 11 -13.70 0.65 -30.47
N ASP A 12 -12.55 0.63 -31.14
CA ASP A 12 -11.20 0.55 -30.58
C ASP A 12 -10.98 1.75 -29.64
N ARG A 13 -11.44 1.62 -28.40
CA ARG A 13 -11.07 2.52 -27.30
C ARG A 13 -9.65 2.17 -26.86
N ARG A 14 -8.68 2.53 -27.70
CA ARG A 14 -7.30 2.74 -27.27
C ARG A 14 -7.31 3.81 -26.20
N ASN A 15 -7.24 3.34 -24.95
CA ASN A 15 -6.97 4.16 -23.79
C ASN A 15 -5.54 4.70 -23.93
N ARG A 16 -5.39 5.80 -24.68
CA ARG A 16 -4.20 6.64 -24.66
C ARG A 16 -4.18 7.31 -23.29
N TYR A 17 -3.58 6.64 -22.31
CA TYR A 17 -2.94 7.36 -21.23
C TYR A 17 -1.88 8.23 -21.87
N ASP A 18 -2.16 9.53 -21.92
CA ASP A 18 -1.26 10.54 -22.45
C ASP A 18 -0.03 10.57 -21.54
N ALA A 19 1.06 9.92 -21.97
CA ALA A 19 2.34 9.83 -21.28
C ALA A 19 3.04 11.19 -21.07
N ARG A 20 2.33 12.30 -21.28
CA ARG A 20 2.79 13.68 -21.19
C ARG A 20 2.46 14.34 -19.84
N TYR A 21 1.71 13.69 -18.95
CA TYR A 21 1.33 14.26 -17.64
C TYR A 21 2.12 13.72 -16.43
N LEU A 22 2.96 12.70 -16.61
CA LEU A 22 3.94 12.35 -15.60
C LEU A 22 5.24 13.09 -15.92
N SER A 23 5.30 14.38 -15.58
CA SER A 23 6.60 15.05 -15.46
C SER A 23 7.22 14.56 -14.16
N PRO A 24 8.26 13.70 -14.17
CA PRO A 24 8.94 13.38 -12.94
C PRO A 24 9.57 14.67 -12.45
N ILE A 25 9.41 14.98 -11.16
CA ILE A 25 10.06 16.12 -10.53
C ILE A 25 11.58 15.92 -10.72
N THR A 26 12.28 16.94 -11.21
CA THR A 26 13.73 16.89 -11.40
C THR A 26 14.38 16.91 -10.02
N ALA A 27 15.02 15.81 -9.62
CA ALA A 27 15.73 15.69 -8.35
C ALA A 27 17.06 16.48 -8.36
N GLY A 28 17.62 16.72 -9.55
CA GLY A 28 18.84 17.50 -9.71
C GLY A 28 19.39 17.47 -11.13
N VAL A 29 20.67 17.81 -11.26
CA VAL A 29 21.43 17.77 -12.51
C VAL A 29 22.79 17.14 -12.23
N ARG A 30 23.16 16.13 -13.02
CA ARG A 30 24.50 15.53 -12.97
C ARG A 30 25.23 15.70 -14.29
N GLU A 31 26.52 15.43 -14.27
CA GLU A 31 27.32 15.38 -15.50
C GLU A 31 26.87 14.22 -16.41
N TYR A 32 26.83 14.49 -17.71
CA TYR A 32 26.51 13.52 -18.75
C TYR A 32 27.55 12.39 -18.77
N VAL A 33 27.07 11.17 -18.92
CA VAL A 33 27.90 10.00 -19.19
C VAL A 33 27.45 9.37 -20.50
N VAL A 34 28.41 8.79 -21.24
CA VAL A 34 28.13 8.08 -22.49
C VAL A 34 27.06 7.01 -22.25
N GLY A 35 25.95 7.13 -22.98
CA GLY A 35 24.76 6.29 -22.81
C GLY A 35 23.52 7.06 -22.33
N ASP A 36 23.70 8.27 -21.79
CA ASP A 36 22.57 9.13 -21.44
C ASP A 36 21.83 9.63 -22.69
N SER A 37 20.50 9.73 -22.57
CA SER A 37 19.65 10.26 -23.63
C SER A 37 19.84 11.77 -23.81
N PHE A 38 20.14 12.22 -25.02
CA PHE A 38 20.26 13.65 -25.36
C PHE A 38 19.00 14.47 -25.04
N ASN A 39 17.81 13.85 -25.08
CA ASN A 39 16.55 14.50 -24.73
C ASN A 39 16.44 14.88 -23.23
N ARG A 40 17.37 14.39 -22.40
CA ARG A 40 17.44 14.68 -20.97
C ARG A 40 18.48 15.75 -20.63
N ILE A 41 19.16 16.35 -21.61
CA ILE A 41 20.15 17.40 -21.35
C ILE A 41 19.46 18.63 -20.73
N HIS A 42 20.01 19.11 -19.62
CA HIS A 42 19.58 20.35 -18.99
C HIS A 42 20.38 21.52 -19.58
N TRP A 43 19.95 22.02 -20.73
CA TRP A 43 20.64 23.08 -21.47
C TRP A 43 21.06 24.30 -20.64
N PRO A 44 20.24 24.82 -19.70
CA PRO A 44 20.65 25.94 -18.86
C PRO A 44 21.88 25.62 -18.01
N THR A 45 21.90 24.48 -17.32
CA THR A 45 23.06 24.09 -16.48
C THR A 45 24.26 23.72 -17.33
N THR A 46 24.04 23.06 -18.47
CA THR A 46 25.10 22.76 -19.45
C THR A 46 25.82 24.03 -19.92
N ALA A 47 25.06 25.09 -20.24
CA ALA A 47 25.62 26.37 -20.69
C ALA A 47 26.49 27.03 -19.61
N HIS A 48 26.10 26.95 -18.33
CA HIS A 48 26.86 27.50 -17.22
C HIS A 48 28.05 26.63 -16.79
N ALA A 49 27.92 25.30 -16.85
CA ALA A 49 28.94 24.37 -16.38
C ALA A 49 30.05 24.09 -17.40
N GLY A 50 29.85 24.45 -18.68
CA GLY A 50 30.81 24.19 -19.77
C GLY A 50 30.95 22.72 -20.15
N ARG A 51 30.12 21.84 -19.58
CA ARG A 51 30.06 20.40 -19.84
C ARG A 51 28.61 19.96 -19.89
N LEU A 52 28.32 18.88 -20.62
CA LEU A 52 26.95 18.38 -20.76
C LEU A 52 26.41 17.95 -19.39
N MET A 53 25.27 18.50 -19.01
CA MET A 53 24.55 18.16 -17.79
C MET A 53 23.22 17.50 -18.15
N VAL A 54 22.83 16.46 -17.43
CA VAL A 54 21.61 15.68 -17.64
C VAL A 54 20.69 15.86 -16.44
N LYS A 55 19.39 16.07 -16.70
CA LYS A 55 18.34 16.08 -15.66
C LYS A 55 18.31 14.72 -14.96
N GLU A 56 18.48 14.71 -13.64
CA GLU A 56 18.18 13.56 -12.83
C GLU A 56 16.71 13.60 -12.44
N PHE A 57 15.99 12.55 -12.77
CA PHE A 57 14.61 12.37 -12.41
C PHE A 57 14.55 11.43 -11.23
N GLU A 58 13.81 11.80 -10.19
CA GLU A 58 13.50 10.87 -9.12
C GLU A 58 12.64 9.74 -9.71
N HIS A 59 13.12 8.51 -9.64
CA HIS A 59 12.38 7.36 -10.15
C HIS A 59 11.55 6.80 -9.02
N TYR A 60 10.33 7.30 -8.91
CA TYR A 60 9.41 6.72 -7.97
C TYR A 60 8.94 5.34 -8.43
N PRO A 61 8.70 4.42 -7.51
CA PRO A 61 8.07 3.15 -7.82
C PRO A 61 6.76 3.38 -8.57
N ALA A 62 6.55 2.66 -9.67
CA ALA A 62 5.33 2.74 -10.49
C ALA A 62 4.13 2.01 -9.84
N THR A 63 4.16 1.79 -8.54
CA THR A 63 3.17 1.01 -7.78
C THR A 63 2.75 1.79 -6.56
N ASP A 64 1.44 1.89 -6.36
CA ASP A 64 0.85 2.48 -5.17
C ASP A 64 0.75 1.41 -4.08
N VAL A 65 0.99 1.78 -2.82
CA VAL A 65 0.85 0.88 -1.68
C VAL A 65 -0.39 1.27 -0.89
N TRP A 66 -1.28 0.32 -0.61
CA TRP A 66 -2.43 0.52 0.25
C TRP A 66 -2.17 -0.15 1.59
N LEU A 67 -2.26 0.61 2.67
CA LEU A 67 -2.29 0.10 4.03
C LEU A 67 -3.76 -0.03 4.45
N VAL A 68 -4.21 -1.26 4.70
CA VAL A 68 -5.58 -1.54 5.15
C VAL A 68 -5.52 -2.10 6.55
N LEU A 69 -6.09 -1.36 7.49
CA LEU A 69 -5.97 -1.61 8.91
C LEU A 69 -7.31 -2.11 9.47
N ASP A 70 -7.26 -3.27 10.13
CA ASP A 70 -8.42 -3.89 10.76
C ASP A 70 -8.73 -3.24 12.11
N MET A 71 -9.91 -2.64 12.18
CA MET A 71 -10.44 -1.94 13.35
C MET A 71 -11.78 -2.53 13.80
N GLU A 72 -12.06 -3.77 13.43
CA GLU A 72 -13.18 -4.53 13.98
C GLU A 72 -12.93 -4.81 15.48
N GLU A 73 -13.87 -4.41 16.34
CA GLU A 73 -13.75 -4.52 17.81
C GLU A 73 -13.58 -5.97 18.26
N ARG A 74 -14.32 -6.90 17.65
CA ARG A 74 -14.35 -8.33 18.00
C ARG A 74 -12.97 -8.98 17.98
N VAL A 75 -12.09 -8.53 17.10
CA VAL A 75 -10.79 -9.17 16.87
C VAL A 75 -9.67 -8.50 17.66
N GLN A 76 -9.93 -7.37 18.31
CA GLN A 76 -8.92 -6.70 19.12
C GLN A 76 -8.72 -7.41 20.47
N ALA A 77 -7.50 -7.31 20.98
CA ALA A 77 -7.07 -7.91 22.24
C ALA A 77 -6.11 -6.98 22.97
N GLY A 78 -5.93 -7.22 24.27
CA GLY A 78 -5.09 -6.38 25.13
C GLY A 78 -5.71 -5.03 25.46
N SER A 79 -4.92 -4.13 26.06
CA SER A 79 -5.42 -2.81 26.48
C SER A 79 -4.33 -1.76 26.51
N GLY A 80 -4.71 -0.49 26.33
CA GLY A 80 -3.79 0.64 26.34
C GLY A 80 -2.69 0.48 25.29
N LEU A 81 -1.44 0.76 25.68
CA LEU A 81 -0.29 0.67 24.77
C LEU A 81 0.13 -0.76 24.39
N GLU A 82 -0.44 -1.75 25.07
CA GLU A 82 -0.21 -3.17 24.84
C GLU A 82 -1.43 -3.83 24.17
N SER A 83 -2.27 -3.04 23.48
CA SER A 83 -3.37 -3.56 22.68
C SER A 83 -2.92 -3.88 21.25
N THR A 84 -3.65 -4.79 20.61
CA THR A 84 -3.51 -5.05 19.17
C THR A 84 -3.82 -3.81 18.35
N GLU A 85 -4.75 -2.97 18.78
CA GLU A 85 -5.10 -1.70 18.15
C GLU A 85 -3.88 -0.76 18.09
N GLU A 86 -3.22 -0.53 19.22
CA GLU A 86 -2.04 0.35 19.30
C GLU A 86 -0.87 -0.21 18.47
N TYR A 87 -0.66 -1.54 18.54
CA TYR A 87 0.37 -2.20 17.74
C TYR A 87 0.09 -2.05 16.24
N ALA A 88 -1.16 -2.24 15.81
CA ALA A 88 -1.55 -2.14 14.42
C ALA A 88 -1.43 -0.69 13.91
N ALA A 89 -1.82 0.29 14.73
CA ALA A 89 -1.62 1.71 14.44
C ALA A 89 -0.12 2.05 14.32
N THR A 90 0.70 1.56 15.24
CA THR A 90 2.17 1.76 15.24
C THR A 90 2.84 1.14 14.00
N ILE A 91 2.46 -0.09 13.65
CA ILE A 91 2.92 -0.78 12.42
C ILE A 91 2.53 0.05 11.20
N THR A 92 1.27 0.48 11.12
CA THR A 92 0.75 1.25 9.99
C THR A 92 1.49 2.58 9.84
N ALA A 93 1.67 3.33 10.93
CA ALA A 93 2.42 4.58 10.93
C ALA A 93 3.87 4.37 10.46
N SER A 94 4.53 3.34 11.00
CA SER A 94 5.92 3.00 10.64
C SER A 94 6.06 2.67 9.15
N LEU A 95 5.12 1.89 8.61
CA LEU A 95 5.07 1.57 7.18
C LEU A 95 4.80 2.81 6.33
N ALA A 96 3.86 3.66 6.73
CA ALA A 96 3.54 4.88 6.01
C ALA A 96 4.76 5.81 5.91
N VAL A 97 5.46 6.05 7.03
CA VAL A 97 6.71 6.83 7.05
C VAL A 97 7.72 6.23 6.08
N LYS A 98 8.04 4.95 6.24
CA LYS A 98 9.07 4.27 5.43
C LYS A 98 8.74 4.29 3.94
N LEU A 99 7.50 3.98 3.58
CA LEU A 99 7.07 3.89 2.18
C LEU A 99 7.02 5.28 1.53
N LEU A 100 6.55 6.31 2.24
CA LEU A 100 6.56 7.68 1.73
C LEU A 100 7.98 8.23 1.59
N ASP A 101 8.89 7.93 2.53
CA ASP A 101 10.30 8.29 2.44
C ASP A 101 11.02 7.62 1.27
N GLN A 102 10.62 6.39 0.93
CA GLN A 102 11.08 5.68 -0.27
C GLN A 102 10.40 6.18 -1.56
N GLY A 103 9.49 7.15 -1.44
CA GLY A 103 8.79 7.73 -2.56
C GLY A 103 7.74 6.80 -3.18
N TYR A 104 7.14 5.89 -2.42
CA TYR A 104 5.88 5.25 -2.84
C TYR A 104 4.72 6.23 -2.67
N ALA A 105 3.66 6.09 -3.48
CA ALA A 105 2.37 6.68 -3.14
C ALA A 105 1.66 5.74 -2.18
N VAL A 106 1.19 6.25 -1.04
CA VAL A 106 0.61 5.43 0.03
C VAL A 106 -0.86 5.79 0.21
N GLY A 107 -1.76 4.83 -0.01
CA GLY A 107 -3.16 4.93 0.38
C GLY A 107 -3.38 4.31 1.76
N PHE A 108 -4.41 4.76 2.46
CA PHE A 108 -4.78 4.27 3.78
C PHE A 108 -6.29 4.02 3.86
N ALA A 109 -6.69 2.91 4.49
CA ALA A 109 -8.09 2.64 4.80
C ALA A 109 -8.23 1.91 6.15
N ALA A 110 -9.15 2.37 6.99
CA ALA A 110 -9.50 1.74 8.26
C ALA A 110 -10.97 2.00 8.59
N PHE A 111 -11.69 0.97 9.03
CA PHE A 111 -13.12 1.07 9.35
C PHE A 111 -13.31 0.70 10.82
N GLY A 112 -13.13 1.70 11.70
CA GLY A 112 -13.39 1.60 13.13
C GLY A 112 -14.70 2.28 13.49
N ALA A 113 -14.68 3.14 14.52
CA ALA A 113 -15.77 4.07 14.83
C ALA A 113 -16.11 4.99 13.63
N ALA A 114 -15.08 5.44 12.91
CA ALA A 114 -15.18 6.20 11.67
C ALA A 114 -14.65 5.39 10.49
N GLN A 115 -15.14 5.72 9.29
CA GLN A 115 -14.62 5.19 8.03
C GLN A 115 -13.57 6.15 7.47
N GLU A 116 -12.30 5.77 7.60
CA GLU A 116 -11.18 6.53 7.07
C GLU A 116 -10.72 5.94 5.73
N VAL A 117 -10.67 6.77 4.70
CA VAL A 117 -10.18 6.38 3.36
C VAL A 117 -9.39 7.53 2.76
N LEU A 118 -8.07 7.39 2.73
CA LEU A 118 -7.15 8.31 2.10
C LEU A 118 -6.60 7.66 0.81
N PRO A 119 -6.86 8.23 -0.39
CA PRO A 119 -6.31 7.69 -1.63
C PRO A 119 -4.76 7.81 -1.65
N PRO A 120 -4.07 7.02 -2.51
CA PRO A 120 -2.62 7.10 -2.59
C PRO A 120 -2.14 8.48 -2.98
N ASP A 121 -1.31 9.05 -2.13
CA ASP A 121 -0.60 10.30 -2.37
C ASP A 121 0.79 10.23 -1.72
N ARG A 122 1.60 11.28 -1.88
CA ARG A 122 3.02 11.32 -1.57
C ARG A 122 3.38 12.48 -0.66
N GLY A 123 4.55 12.37 -0.05
CA GLY A 123 5.19 13.45 0.68
C GLY A 123 4.67 13.67 2.09
N THR A 124 5.27 14.65 2.77
CA THR A 124 5.13 14.87 4.21
C THR A 124 3.74 15.36 4.64
N ARG A 125 3.05 16.12 3.78
CA ARG A 125 1.66 16.52 4.05
C ARG A 125 0.74 15.31 4.12
N HIS A 126 0.89 14.37 3.17
CA HIS A 126 0.08 13.17 3.15
C HIS A 126 0.37 12.26 4.35
N LEU A 127 1.64 12.13 4.73
CA LEU A 127 2.02 11.45 5.98
C LEU A 127 1.28 12.06 7.19
N THR A 128 1.21 13.39 7.27
CA THR A 128 0.52 14.08 8.37
C THR A 128 -0.95 13.67 8.43
N HIS A 129 -1.66 13.64 7.30
CA HIS A 129 -3.05 13.19 7.26
C HIS A 129 -3.23 11.73 7.69
N ILE A 130 -2.32 10.84 7.29
CA ILE A 130 -2.37 9.43 7.72
C ILE A 130 -2.18 9.33 9.24
N LEU A 131 -1.21 10.06 9.81
CA LEU A 131 -0.95 10.04 11.25
C LEU A 131 -2.09 10.66 12.05
N GLU A 132 -2.71 11.73 11.54
CA GLU A 132 -3.92 12.33 12.14
C GLU A 132 -5.09 11.33 12.14
N ALA A 133 -5.33 10.65 11.01
CA ALA A 133 -6.36 9.62 10.94
C ALA A 133 -6.09 8.50 11.96
N LEU A 134 -4.86 7.99 12.02
CA LEU A 134 -4.45 6.97 13.00
C LEU A 134 -4.64 7.42 14.46
N ALA A 135 -4.33 8.69 14.78
CA ALA A 135 -4.47 9.23 16.12
C ALA A 135 -5.94 9.39 16.58
N THR A 136 -6.89 9.39 15.64
CA THR A 136 -8.33 9.50 15.91
C THR A 136 -9.10 8.19 15.72
N LEU A 137 -8.42 7.14 15.27
CA LEU A 137 -9.05 5.84 15.12
C LEU A 137 -9.30 5.20 16.48
N GLU A 138 -10.50 4.67 16.62
CA GLU A 138 -10.91 3.85 17.74
C GLU A 138 -11.52 2.56 17.18
N SER A 139 -11.12 1.41 17.74
CA SER A 139 -11.57 0.09 17.32
C SER A 139 -12.98 -0.26 17.79
N TYR A 140 -13.95 0.62 17.58
CA TYR A 140 -15.39 0.36 17.78
C TYR A 140 -16.10 -0.07 16.49
N GLY A 141 -15.33 -0.52 15.48
CA GLY A 141 -15.87 -0.96 14.21
C GLY A 141 -16.54 -2.33 14.33
N THR A 142 -17.64 -2.53 13.60
CA THR A 142 -18.28 -3.86 13.45
C THR A 142 -18.09 -4.42 12.04
N THR A 143 -17.21 -3.82 11.24
CA THR A 143 -17.03 -4.17 9.83
C THR A 143 -15.79 -5.05 9.69
N PRO A 144 -15.92 -6.32 9.29
CA PRO A 144 -14.76 -7.19 9.09
C PRO A 144 -13.86 -6.67 7.98
N LEU A 145 -12.55 -6.88 8.13
CA LEU A 145 -11.52 -6.45 7.16
C LEU A 145 -11.81 -6.86 5.72
N GLU A 146 -12.32 -8.09 5.51
CA GLU A 146 -12.65 -8.56 4.16
C GLU A 146 -13.71 -7.71 3.46
N THR A 147 -14.64 -7.13 4.23
CA THR A 147 -15.67 -6.22 3.71
C THR A 147 -15.04 -4.89 3.32
N VAL A 148 -14.14 -4.35 4.13
CA VAL A 148 -13.38 -3.12 3.82
C VAL A 148 -12.59 -3.29 2.52
N ILE A 149 -11.85 -4.38 2.39
CA ILE A 149 -11.09 -4.71 1.16
C ILE A 149 -12.04 -4.90 -0.03
N GLY A 150 -13.17 -5.57 0.17
CA GLY A 150 -14.17 -5.80 -0.86
C GLY A 150 -14.77 -4.50 -1.42
N LEU A 151 -15.18 -3.59 -0.53
CA LEU A 151 -15.77 -2.28 -0.88
C LEU A 151 -14.82 -1.41 -1.71
N HIS A 152 -13.50 -1.54 -1.47
CA HIS A 152 -12.48 -0.77 -2.18
C HIS A 152 -11.77 -1.53 -3.29
N SER A 153 -12.22 -2.74 -3.62
CA SER A 153 -11.56 -3.60 -4.62
C SER A 153 -11.42 -3.01 -6.02
N ASN A 154 -12.20 -1.99 -6.38
CA ASN A 154 -12.07 -1.26 -7.65
C ASN A 154 -10.91 -0.26 -7.67
N ARG A 155 -10.43 0.17 -6.50
CA ARG A 155 -9.26 1.06 -6.36
C ARG A 155 -7.95 0.29 -6.47
N PHE A 156 -7.97 -1.01 -6.21
CA PHE A 156 -6.79 -1.86 -6.29
C PHE A 156 -6.58 -2.33 -7.74
N THR A 157 -5.54 -1.80 -8.37
CA THR A 157 -5.18 -2.12 -9.75
C THR A 157 -3.97 -3.08 -9.77
N LYS A 158 -3.53 -3.51 -10.96
CA LYS A 158 -2.31 -4.32 -11.10
C LYS A 158 -1.03 -3.59 -10.67
N GLN A 159 -1.11 -2.27 -10.52
CA GLN A 159 -0.05 -1.42 -10.00
C GLN A 159 -0.27 -1.13 -8.51
N THR A 160 -1.03 -1.96 -7.80
CA THR A 160 -1.24 -1.84 -6.36
C THR A 160 -0.52 -2.96 -5.61
N THR A 161 0.15 -2.58 -4.52
CA THR A 161 0.50 -3.49 -3.44
C THR A 161 -0.43 -3.21 -2.27
N LEU A 162 -1.14 -4.21 -1.76
CA LEU A 162 -2.02 -4.09 -0.60
C LEU A 162 -1.37 -4.78 0.59
N ILE A 163 -1.19 -4.06 1.69
CA ILE A 163 -0.73 -4.57 2.97
C ILE A 163 -1.91 -4.53 3.93
N ALA A 164 -2.41 -5.71 4.30
CA ALA A 164 -3.51 -5.85 5.25
C ALA A 164 -2.94 -6.18 6.63
N ILE A 165 -3.38 -5.44 7.65
CA ILE A 165 -2.87 -5.50 9.03
C ILE A 165 -4.03 -5.85 9.93
N SER A 166 -3.98 -7.00 10.60
CA SER A 166 -5.13 -7.50 11.36
C SER A 166 -4.77 -8.50 12.47
N PRO A 167 -5.45 -8.44 13.63
CA PRO A 167 -5.44 -9.51 14.63
C PRO A 167 -6.44 -10.64 14.34
N ALA A 168 -7.33 -10.47 13.35
CA ALA A 168 -8.34 -11.47 13.02
C ALA A 168 -7.71 -12.79 12.53
N PRO A 169 -8.35 -13.94 12.80
CA PRO A 169 -7.89 -15.23 12.31
C PRO A 169 -7.65 -15.21 10.79
N PHE A 170 -6.55 -15.81 10.37
CA PHE A 170 -6.04 -15.69 9.00
C PHE A 170 -7.05 -16.18 7.94
N SER A 171 -7.83 -17.21 8.24
CA SER A 171 -8.87 -17.75 7.37
C SER A 171 -10.02 -16.80 7.10
N GLU A 172 -10.26 -15.80 7.96
CA GLU A 172 -11.40 -14.87 7.80
C GLU A 172 -11.17 -13.85 6.67
N TRP A 173 -9.93 -13.45 6.38
CA TRP A 173 -9.67 -12.33 5.46
C TRP A 173 -8.63 -12.62 4.36
N THR A 174 -7.89 -13.72 4.44
CA THR A 174 -6.91 -14.06 3.38
C THR A 174 -7.51 -14.56 2.07
N PRO A 175 -8.71 -15.18 2.03
CA PRO A 175 -9.33 -15.55 0.76
C PRO A 175 -9.58 -14.33 -0.16
N ILE A 176 -9.90 -13.14 0.39
CA ILE A 176 -10.05 -11.94 -0.43
C ILE A 176 -8.72 -11.48 -1.03
N LEU A 177 -7.61 -11.59 -0.29
CA LEU A 177 -6.28 -11.30 -0.82
C LEU A 177 -5.88 -12.27 -1.93
N GLY A 178 -6.19 -13.56 -1.77
CA GLY A 178 -6.00 -14.56 -2.84
C GLY A 178 -6.76 -14.19 -4.13
N ARG A 179 -8.00 -13.69 -4.01
CA ARG A 179 -8.79 -13.21 -5.16
C ARG A 179 -8.18 -11.96 -5.80
N LEU A 180 -7.63 -11.04 -5.01
CA LEU A 180 -6.93 -9.86 -5.52
C LEU A 180 -5.64 -10.22 -6.25
N ASN A 181 -4.88 -11.20 -5.73
CA ASN A 181 -3.67 -11.72 -6.37
C ASN A 181 -3.97 -12.30 -7.77
N GLN A 182 -5.07 -13.03 -7.93
CA GLN A 182 -5.51 -13.53 -9.25
C GLN A 182 -5.86 -12.40 -10.24
N ARG A 183 -6.23 -11.21 -9.75
CA ARG A 183 -6.46 -10.01 -10.57
C ARG A 183 -5.18 -9.24 -10.88
N GLY A 184 -4.04 -9.66 -10.32
CA GLY A 184 -2.72 -9.06 -10.50
C GLY A 184 -2.36 -7.98 -9.48
N VAL A 185 -3.14 -7.80 -8.41
CA VAL A 185 -2.76 -6.98 -7.26
C VAL A 185 -1.72 -7.75 -6.45
N ARG A 186 -0.65 -7.11 -5.98
CA ARG A 186 0.26 -7.75 -5.02
C ARG A 186 -0.32 -7.58 -3.63
N SER A 187 -0.41 -8.65 -2.85
CA SER A 187 -0.94 -8.57 -1.48
C SER A 187 0.05 -9.13 -0.48
N MET A 188 0.08 -8.53 0.69
CA MET A 188 0.90 -8.90 1.84
C MET A 188 0.03 -8.79 3.10
N ALA A 189 0.32 -9.66 4.06
CA ALA A 189 -0.40 -9.76 5.31
C ALA A 189 0.54 -9.48 6.49
N ILE A 190 0.07 -8.68 7.44
CA ILE A 190 0.66 -8.55 8.76
C ILE A 190 -0.38 -9.03 9.75
N ALA A 191 -0.20 -10.28 10.20
CA ALA A 191 -1.08 -10.94 11.14
C ALA A 191 -0.57 -10.70 12.56
N MET A 192 -1.44 -10.24 13.46
CA MET A 192 -1.12 -10.11 14.87
C MET A 192 -1.69 -11.30 15.63
N ARG A 193 -0.89 -11.87 16.52
CA ARG A 193 -1.31 -12.98 17.37
C ARG A 193 -2.07 -12.47 18.59
N ALA A 194 -3.38 -12.32 18.48
CA ALA A 194 -4.22 -11.84 19.59
C ALA A 194 -4.01 -12.63 20.89
N ASP A 195 -3.71 -13.93 20.82
CA ASP A 195 -3.38 -14.80 21.96
C ASP A 195 -2.11 -14.39 22.71
N SER A 196 -1.21 -13.65 22.06
CA SER A 196 -0.02 -13.09 22.72
C SER A 196 -0.29 -11.77 23.43
N PHE A 197 -1.41 -11.09 23.15
CA PHE A 197 -1.83 -9.83 23.78
C PHE A 197 -2.87 -10.05 24.89
N ASP A 198 -3.56 -11.19 24.85
CA ASP A 198 -4.43 -11.66 25.91
C ASP A 198 -4.38 -13.19 25.96
N ASP A 199 -3.76 -13.73 27.01
CA ASP A 199 -3.59 -15.17 27.23
C ASP A 199 -4.94 -15.92 27.28
N ALA A 200 -6.06 -15.23 27.51
CA ALA A 200 -7.40 -15.83 27.53
C ALA A 200 -7.94 -16.17 26.12
N LEU A 201 -7.36 -15.60 25.06
CA LEU A 201 -7.81 -15.81 23.69
C LEU A 201 -7.08 -17.00 23.06
N ALA A 202 -7.74 -18.15 22.99
CA ALA A 202 -7.24 -19.28 22.21
C ALA A 202 -7.47 -19.04 20.71
N VAL A 203 -6.45 -18.59 19.98
CA VAL A 203 -6.51 -18.47 18.52
C VAL A 203 -6.09 -19.80 17.89
N PRO A 204 -6.90 -20.39 16.98
CA PRO A 204 -6.50 -21.55 16.21
C PRO A 204 -5.17 -21.29 15.48
N GLN A 205 -4.22 -22.22 15.58
CA GLN A 205 -2.96 -22.21 14.81
C GLN A 205 -3.28 -22.46 13.33
N ASP A 206 -3.90 -21.49 12.66
CA ASP A 206 -4.16 -21.58 11.23
C ASP A 206 -2.94 -21.02 10.48
N ASN A 207 -2.07 -21.91 10.05
CA ASN A 207 -1.00 -21.60 9.09
C ASN A 207 -1.59 -21.49 7.68
N GLY A 208 -2.63 -20.65 7.53
CA GLY A 208 -3.55 -20.65 6.40
C GLY A 208 -2.82 -20.87 5.08
N GLY A 209 -3.19 -21.93 4.38
CA GLY A 209 -2.50 -22.49 3.21
C GLY A 209 -2.52 -21.63 1.94
N THR A 210 -2.24 -20.34 2.07
CA THR A 210 -2.37 -19.33 1.02
C THR A 210 -1.01 -18.72 0.68
N TRP A 211 -0.75 -18.51 -0.62
CA TRP A 211 0.45 -17.91 -1.22
C TRP A 211 0.61 -16.40 -0.94
N VAL A 212 0.17 -15.91 0.21
CA VAL A 212 0.30 -14.49 0.59
C VAL A 212 1.49 -14.35 1.54
N PRO A 213 2.52 -13.56 1.21
CA PRO A 213 3.58 -13.23 2.16
C PRO A 213 2.99 -12.68 3.45
N THR A 214 3.29 -13.33 4.57
CA THR A 214 2.66 -13.08 5.86
C THR A 214 3.71 -12.87 6.93
N TYR A 215 3.59 -11.78 7.66
CA TYR A 215 4.43 -11.45 8.80
C TYR A 215 3.61 -11.53 10.07
N VAL A 216 4.15 -12.21 11.07
CA VAL A 216 3.45 -12.44 12.34
C VAL A 216 4.05 -11.56 13.40
N VAL A 217 3.22 -10.75 14.06
CA VAL A 217 3.60 -9.88 15.18
C VAL A 217 2.97 -10.39 16.48
N ARG A 218 3.76 -10.44 17.55
CA ARG A 218 3.34 -10.78 18.91
C ARG A 218 3.52 -9.60 19.85
N GLN A 219 2.87 -9.64 21.01
CA GLN A 219 3.13 -8.67 22.07
C GLN A 219 4.62 -8.68 22.46
N GLY A 220 5.18 -7.50 22.64
CA GLY A 220 6.60 -7.32 23.01
C GLY A 220 7.59 -7.43 21.85
N ASP A 221 7.16 -7.77 20.63
CA ASP A 221 8.04 -7.77 19.46
C ASP A 221 8.51 -6.34 19.14
N ASP A 222 9.80 -6.17 18.84
CA ASP A 222 10.30 -4.93 18.25
C ASP A 222 9.86 -4.86 16.78
N ILE A 223 8.80 -4.08 16.54
CA ILE A 223 8.18 -3.88 15.23
C ILE A 223 9.22 -3.50 14.16
N ALA A 224 10.19 -2.64 14.49
CA ALA A 224 11.20 -2.22 13.53
C ALA A 224 12.14 -3.37 13.13
N THR A 225 12.38 -4.31 14.04
CA THR A 225 13.19 -5.51 13.78
C THR A 225 12.41 -6.57 13.01
N VAL A 226 11.14 -6.78 13.33
CA VAL A 226 10.25 -7.71 12.60
C VAL A 226 10.11 -7.29 11.14
N LEU A 227 9.85 -6.00 10.87
CA LEU A 227 9.67 -5.51 9.51
C LEU A 227 10.97 -5.49 8.68
N ARG A 228 12.15 -5.39 9.32
CA ARG A 228 13.46 -5.37 8.62
C ARG A 228 13.99 -6.74 8.25
N THR A 229 13.84 -7.71 9.16
CA THR A 229 14.37 -9.08 8.97
C THR A 229 13.71 -9.77 7.76
N GLU A 230 12.50 -9.33 7.46
CA GLU A 230 11.57 -10.05 6.62
C GLU A 230 11.25 -9.33 5.28
N GLY A 231 11.94 -8.20 5.01
CA GLY A 231 11.98 -7.56 3.70
C GLY A 231 10.78 -6.67 3.32
N VAL A 232 10.04 -6.14 4.31
CA VAL A 232 8.98 -5.12 4.11
C VAL A 232 9.58 -3.75 3.86
#